data_AF-X0SYV0-F1
#
_entry.id   AF-X0SYV0-F1
#
_cell.length_a   1.000
_cell.length_b   1.000
_cell.length_c   1.000
_cell.angle_alpha   90.00
_cell.angle_beta   90.00
_cell.angle_gamma   90.00
#
_symmetry.space_group_name_H-M   'P 1'
#
loop_
_entity.id
_entity.type
_entity.pdbx_description
1 polymer ?
#
loop_
_entity_poly.entity_id
_entity_poly.type
_entity_poly.pdbx_seq_one_letter_code
_entity_poly.pdbx_strand_id
1 'polypeptide(L)'
;MGNTGITLSKSDPAGLTMLGEFQSLGFTETERQDVLRMDDVYLFVIEPLIVPEERYKNPTEPDPYPTDYDALAEAYDIEYFVVASRHASQSGRPSLTFHPTGNFG
;
A
#
# COMPACT_ATOMS: atom_id res chain seq x y z
N MET A 1 12.76 -12.67 13.35
CA MET A 1 11.91 -11.50 13.06
C MET A 1 11.38 -11.76 11.68
N GLY A 2 10.06 -11.87 11.56
CA GLY A 2 9.39 -12.01 10.27
C GLY A 2 9.56 -10.75 9.43
N ASN A 3 9.04 -10.81 8.22
CA ASN A 3 9.30 -9.82 7.19
C ASN A 3 8.42 -8.57 7.39
N THR A 4 8.84 -7.44 6.80
CA THR A 4 8.04 -6.21 6.76
C THR A 4 7.36 -6.06 5.40
N GLY A 5 6.08 -5.69 5.38
CA GLY A 5 5.34 -5.39 4.17
C GLY A 5 5.18 -3.89 3.96
N ILE A 6 5.41 -3.41 2.75
CA ILE A 6 5.03 -2.07 2.31
C ILE A 6 4.03 -2.24 1.18
N THR A 7 2.90 -1.54 1.21
CA THR A 7 1.95 -1.54 0.10
C THR A 7 1.79 -0.13 -0.45
N LEU A 8 1.85 0.00 -1.78
CA LEU A 8 1.54 1.24 -2.50
C LEU A 8 0.65 0.95 -3.70
N SER A 9 -0.04 1.98 -4.19
CA SER A 9 -0.93 1.90 -5.35
C SER A 9 -0.38 2.68 -6.53
N LYS A 10 -0.43 2.11 -7.74
CA LYS A 10 -0.16 2.84 -8.99
C LYS A 10 -1.26 3.83 -9.35
N SER A 11 -2.47 3.65 -8.82
CA SER A 11 -3.55 4.64 -8.94
C SER A 11 -3.40 5.82 -7.98
N ASP A 12 -2.45 5.78 -7.03
CA ASP A 12 -2.10 6.91 -6.16
C ASP A 12 -0.85 7.62 -6.71
N PRO A 13 -0.93 8.93 -7.07
CA PRO A 13 0.23 9.67 -7.53
C PRO A 13 1.42 9.65 -6.54
N ALA A 14 1.16 9.65 -5.23
CA ALA A 14 2.22 9.50 -4.24
C ALA A 14 2.82 8.09 -4.27
N GLY A 15 1.98 7.07 -4.49
CA GLY A 15 2.42 5.69 -4.68
C GLY A 15 3.35 5.53 -5.88
N LEU A 16 3.02 6.14 -7.03
CA LEU A 16 3.89 6.14 -8.21
C LEU A 16 5.25 6.80 -7.95
N THR A 17 5.26 7.95 -7.27
CA THR A 17 6.53 8.60 -6.88
C THR A 17 7.34 7.69 -5.97
N MET A 18 6.73 7.15 -4.91
CA MET A 18 7.42 6.28 -3.96
C MET A 18 7.94 4.99 -4.60
N LEU A 19 7.21 4.41 -5.58
CA LEU A 19 7.67 3.23 -6.31
C LEU A 19 9.03 3.48 -6.99
N GLY A 20 9.18 4.60 -7.69
CA GLY A 20 10.44 4.97 -8.35
C GLY A 20 11.58 5.18 -7.34
N GLU A 21 11.30 5.81 -6.20
CA GLU A 21 12.28 5.98 -5.13
C GLU A 21 12.69 4.64 -4.51
N PHE A 22 11.75 3.73 -4.22
CA PHE A 22 12.07 2.41 -3.68
C PHE A 22 12.90 1.57 -4.66
N GLN A 23 12.58 1.60 -5.95
CA GLN A 23 13.39 0.93 -6.98
C GLN A 23 14.82 1.51 -7.01
N SER A 24 14.95 2.84 -6.92
CA SER A 24 16.25 3.51 -6.88
C SER A 24 17.06 3.19 -5.62
N LEU A 25 16.38 2.89 -4.51
CA LEU A 25 16.98 2.47 -3.23
C LEU A 25 17.48 1.02 -3.24
N GLY A 26 17.06 0.20 -4.20
CA GLY A 26 17.55 -1.18 -4.35
C GLY A 26 16.48 -2.27 -4.23
N PHE A 27 15.19 -1.92 -4.19
CA PHE A 27 14.13 -2.91 -4.35
C PHE A 27 14.17 -3.54 -5.74
N THR A 28 14.20 -4.86 -5.80
CA THR A 28 14.22 -5.64 -7.04
C THR A 28 12.99 -6.52 -7.18
N GLU A 29 12.52 -6.75 -8.41
CA GLU A 29 11.41 -7.67 -8.69
C GLU A 29 11.69 -9.08 -8.15
N THR A 30 10.64 -9.71 -7.63
CA THR A 30 10.63 -11.13 -7.29
C THR A 30 10.09 -11.95 -8.47
N GLU A 31 9.80 -13.23 -8.26
CA GLU A 31 9.09 -14.06 -9.26
C GLU A 31 7.68 -13.51 -9.59
N ARG A 32 7.08 -12.73 -8.67
CA ARG A 32 5.83 -11.99 -8.90
C ARG A 32 6.18 -10.56 -9.32
N GLN A 33 5.71 -10.13 -10.50
CA GLN A 33 6.03 -8.80 -11.08
C GLN A 33 5.52 -7.62 -10.26
N ASP A 34 4.51 -7.84 -9.43
CA ASP A 34 3.88 -6.87 -8.54
C ASP A 34 4.44 -6.93 -7.10
N VAL A 35 5.49 -7.73 -6.88
CA VAL A 35 6.17 -7.83 -5.59
C VAL A 35 7.65 -7.60 -5.79
N LEU A 36 8.17 -6.54 -5.17
CA LEU A 36 9.59 -6.25 -5.09
C LEU A 36 10.10 -6.60 -3.70
N ARG A 37 11.40 -6.80 -3.58
CA ARG A 37 12.06 -7.15 -2.31
C ARG A 37 13.38 -6.42 -2.16
N MET A 38 13.67 -6.04 -0.92
CA MET A 38 14.98 -5.60 -0.44
C MET A 38 15.19 -6.23 0.94
N ASP A 39 16.13 -7.17 1.05
CA ASP A 39 16.40 -7.93 2.29
C ASP A 39 15.15 -8.62 2.89
N ASP A 40 14.72 -8.22 4.09
CA ASP A 40 13.53 -8.71 4.80
C ASP A 40 12.29 -7.81 4.59
N VAL A 41 12.35 -6.87 3.64
CA VAL A 41 11.26 -5.96 3.30
C VAL A 41 10.68 -6.31 1.93
N TYR A 42 9.38 -6.50 1.90
CA TYR A 42 8.60 -6.74 0.69
C TYR A 42 7.80 -5.48 0.33
N LEU A 43 7.83 -5.11 -0.95
CA LEU A 43 7.04 -4.03 -1.51
C LEU A 43 5.97 -4.61 -2.44
N PHE A 44 4.72 -4.49 -2.04
CA PHE A 44 3.54 -4.90 -2.80
C PHE A 44 3.01 -3.72 -3.61
N VAL A 45 3.05 -3.84 -4.93
CA VAL A 45 2.62 -2.81 -5.87
C VAL A 45 1.26 -3.19 -6.43
N ILE A 46 0.21 -2.54 -5.95
CA ILE A 46 -1.15 -2.82 -6.41
C ILE A 46 -1.63 -1.80 -7.44
N GLU A 47 -2.56 -2.21 -8.31
CA GLU A 47 -3.21 -1.29 -9.26
C GLU A 47 -4.29 -0.41 -8.61
N PRO A 48 -5.30 -0.94 -7.90
CA PRO A 48 -6.39 -0.13 -7.36
C PRO A 48 -5.93 0.77 -6.20
N LEU A 49 -6.73 1.81 -5.89
CA LEU A 49 -6.51 2.60 -4.68
C LEU A 49 -6.68 1.75 -3.42
N ILE A 50 -5.75 1.88 -2.47
CA ILE A 50 -5.80 1.15 -1.19
C ILE A 50 -7.01 1.58 -0.35
N VAL A 51 -7.36 2.86 -0.42
CA VAL A 51 -8.58 3.41 0.17
C VAL A 51 -9.42 4.02 -0.96
N PRO A 52 -10.60 3.47 -1.28
CA PRO A 52 -11.45 3.98 -2.34
C PRO A 52 -11.86 5.44 -2.11
N GLU A 53 -11.97 6.21 -3.20
CA GLU A 53 -12.50 7.58 -3.14
C GLU A 53 -13.99 7.61 -2.79
N GLU A 54 -14.75 6.60 -3.21
CA GLU A 54 -16.16 6.44 -2.87
C GLU A 54 -16.34 5.85 -1.45
N ARG A 55 -15.80 6.53 -0.44
CA ARG A 55 -15.78 6.13 1.00
C ARG A 55 -17.13 5.75 1.64
N TYR A 56 -18.26 5.82 0.93
CA TYR A 56 -19.61 5.65 1.48
C TYR A 56 -20.57 4.85 0.59
N LYS A 57 -20.10 4.36 -0.56
CA LYS A 57 -20.81 3.33 -1.29
C LYS A 57 -19.95 2.10 -1.05
N ASN A 58 -20.44 1.11 -0.32
CA ASN A 58 -19.84 -0.22 -0.37
C ASN A 58 -20.50 -0.90 -1.56
N PRO A 59 -20.07 -0.67 -2.82
CA PRO A 59 -20.61 -1.45 -3.90
C PRO A 59 -20.26 -2.91 -3.62
N THR A 60 -21.23 -3.80 -3.77
CA THR A 60 -20.97 -5.24 -3.69
C THR A 60 -19.99 -5.66 -4.79
N GLU A 61 -19.99 -4.93 -5.91
CA GLU A 61 -19.02 -5.09 -7.00
C GLU A 61 -18.66 -3.75 -7.66
N PRO A 62 -17.36 -3.48 -7.90
CA PRO A 62 -16.22 -4.28 -7.46
C PRO A 62 -15.97 -4.14 -5.95
N ASP A 63 -15.32 -5.15 -5.34
CA ASP A 63 -14.93 -5.14 -3.92
C ASP A 63 -14.20 -3.83 -3.57
N PRO A 64 -14.68 -3.05 -2.57
CA PRO A 64 -14.03 -1.82 -2.16
C PRO A 64 -12.67 -2.05 -1.49
N TYR A 65 -12.35 -3.28 -1.06
CA TYR A 65 -11.06 -3.64 -0.44
C TYR A 65 -10.33 -4.70 -1.27
N PRO A 66 -9.84 -4.34 -2.47
CA PRO A 66 -9.32 -5.31 -3.44
C PRO A 66 -8.00 -5.99 -3.02
N THR A 67 -7.43 -5.66 -1.86
CA THR A 67 -6.17 -6.24 -1.38
C THR A 67 -6.42 -7.04 -0.11
N ASP A 68 -6.25 -8.36 -0.23
CA ASP A 68 -6.29 -9.28 0.89
C ASP A 68 -4.95 -9.26 1.64
N TYR A 69 -4.86 -8.41 2.66
CA TYR A 69 -3.65 -8.27 3.47
C TYR A 69 -3.35 -9.51 4.31
N ASP A 70 -4.37 -10.29 4.70
CA ASP A 70 -4.18 -11.50 5.50
C ASP A 70 -3.52 -12.59 4.65
N ALA A 71 -3.99 -12.78 3.42
CA ALA A 71 -3.37 -13.72 2.47
C ALA A 71 -1.93 -13.30 2.11
N LEU A 72 -1.66 -12.00 1.95
CA LEU A 72 -0.29 -11.51 1.76
C LEU A 72 0.57 -11.72 3.00
N ALA A 73 0.03 -11.52 4.20
CA ALA A 73 0.77 -11.73 5.43
C ALA A 73 1.21 -13.19 5.59
N GLU A 74 0.28 -14.12 5.36
CA GLU A 74 0.55 -15.55 5.44
C GLU A 74 1.56 -16.00 4.38
N ALA A 75 1.38 -15.56 3.12
CA ALA A 75 2.23 -16.00 2.01
C ALA A 75 3.68 -15.52 2.10
N TYR A 76 3.92 -14.38 2.75
CA TYR A 76 5.24 -13.74 2.82
C TYR A 76 5.80 -13.62 4.25
N ASP A 77 5.15 -14.25 5.23
CA ASP A 77 5.53 -14.19 6.66
C ASP A 77 5.69 -12.73 7.15
N ILE A 78 4.70 -11.88 6.84
CA ILE A 78 4.73 -10.44 7.16
C ILE A 78 4.21 -10.21 8.58
N GLU A 79 5.02 -9.56 9.42
CA GLU A 79 4.63 -9.20 10.80
C GLU A 79 3.75 -7.94 10.84
N TYR A 80 4.00 -6.97 9.96
CA TYR A 80 3.22 -5.74 9.86
C TYR A 80 3.33 -5.11 8.48
N PHE A 81 2.30 -4.32 8.14
CA PHE A 81 2.26 -3.53 6.91
C PHE A 81 2.43 -2.04 7.17
N VAL A 82 3.21 -1.39 6.30
CA VAL A 82 3.23 0.05 6.11
C VAL A 82 2.45 0.36 4.82
N VAL A 83 1.37 1.13 4.96
CA VAL A 83 0.58 1.59 3.82
C VAL A 83 1.11 2.94 3.36
N ALA A 84 1.72 2.97 2.18
CA ALA A 84 2.29 4.15 1.58
C ALA A 84 1.26 4.80 0.63
N SER A 85 0.60 5.87 1.10
CA SER A 85 -0.47 6.54 0.35
C SER A 85 -0.50 8.06 0.61
N ARG A 86 -1.10 8.81 -0.32
CA ARG A 86 -1.28 10.26 -0.20
C ARG A 86 -2.22 10.64 0.94
N HIS A 87 -1.93 11.77 1.56
CA HIS A 87 -2.89 12.51 2.36
C HIS A 87 -3.48 13.66 1.52
N ALA A 88 -4.80 13.73 1.42
CA ALA A 88 -5.51 14.82 0.73
C ALA A 88 -6.30 15.66 1.73
N SER A 89 -6.02 16.96 1.78
CA SER A 89 -6.65 17.93 2.69
C SER A 89 -6.93 19.24 1.98
N GLN A 90 -8.09 19.86 2.27
CA GLN A 90 -8.45 21.18 1.75
C GLN A 90 -7.45 22.28 2.14
N SER A 91 -6.72 22.09 3.25
CA SER A 91 -5.72 23.06 3.70
C SER A 91 -4.55 23.22 2.71
N GLY A 92 -4.30 22.22 1.86
CA GLY A 92 -3.18 22.19 0.91
C GLY A 92 -1.80 22.28 1.57
N ARG A 93 -1.71 22.16 2.90
CA ARG A 93 -0.45 22.31 3.63
C ARG A 93 0.43 21.08 3.38
N PRO A 94 1.74 21.27 3.10
CA PRO A 94 2.68 20.17 3.06
C PRO A 94 2.69 19.43 4.41
N SER A 95 2.56 18.11 4.36
CA SER A 95 2.50 17.27 5.56
C SER A 95 3.06 15.88 5.28
N LEU A 96 3.76 15.33 6.26
CA LEU A 96 4.03 13.90 6.38
C LEU A 96 3.22 13.38 7.56
N THR A 97 2.39 12.37 7.34
CA THR A 97 1.42 11.89 8.33
C THR A 97 1.52 10.38 8.51
N PHE A 98 1.24 9.90 9.72
CA PHE A 98 1.08 8.49 10.04
C PHE A 98 -0.19 8.30 10.87
N HIS A 99 -0.97 7.28 10.57
CA HIS A 99 -2.14 6.92 11.35
C HIS A 99 -2.49 5.43 11.15
N PRO A 100 -3.07 4.75 12.16
CA PRO A 100 -3.75 3.49 11.92
C PRO A 100 -5.03 3.72 11.10
N THR A 101 -5.46 2.71 10.34
CA THR A 101 -6.77 2.70 9.69
C THR A 101 -7.85 2.23 10.67
N GLY A 102 -9.11 2.59 10.41
CA GLY A 102 -10.25 2.20 11.24
C GLY A 102 -11.40 3.21 11.14
N ASN A 103 -12.62 2.72 11.31
CA ASN A 103 -13.82 3.55 11.38
C ASN A 103 -14.31 3.56 12.84
N PHE A 104 -14.55 4.74 13.41
CA PHE A 104 -15.11 4.86 14.75
C PHE A 104 -16.63 4.64 14.82
N GLY A 105 -17.31 4.60 13.67
CA GLY A 105 -18.76 4.51 13.54
C GLY A 105 -19.19 3.61 12.42
#